data_AF-A0A3D0YYF5-F1
#
_entry.id   AF-A0A3D0YYF5-F1
#
_cell.length_a   1.000
_cell.length_b   1.000
_cell.length_c   1.000
_cell.angle_alpha   90.00
_cell.angle_beta   90.00
_cell.angle_gamma   90.00
#
_symmetry.space_group_name_H-M   'P 1'
#
loop_
_entity.id
_entity.type
_entity.pdbx_description
1 polymer ?
#
loop_
_entity_poly.entity_id
_entity_poly.type
_entity_poly.pdbx_seq_one_letter_code
_entity_poly.pdbx_strand_id
1 'polypeptide(L)'
;MADDDTVFVRFPDDFHFRFFGNIHPTGMWVNSNGSLTFDRGDAAFSPTLDQLVEGPPRIAALWTDLLPPGSPPSGGVFAGSFVDPVLNCTRFAVTWDRVPLFFTEAYNTVQVLLNPDGTIQLCFFGLAPVGDFRVFIGVARGDGSVLGNAFLYDGGDNPRRLGNPRQPTPHGDLSGEMLLYRFEPARGNYLMIPS
;
A
#
# COMPACT_ATOMS: atom_id res chain seq x y z
N MET A 1 2.08 8.20 14.92
CA MET A 1 0.96 8.62 14.06
C MET A 1 -0.32 8.43 14.85
N ALA A 2 -1.30 9.33 14.72
CA ALA A 2 -2.58 9.19 15.43
C ALA A 2 -3.54 8.25 14.67
N ASP A 3 -4.71 8.02 15.27
CA ASP A 3 -5.84 7.37 14.61
C ASP A 3 -6.42 8.26 13.49
N ASP A 4 -6.84 7.67 12.38
CA ASP A 4 -7.34 8.39 11.19
C ASP A 4 -6.49 9.60 10.74
N ASP A 5 -5.18 9.46 10.86
CA ASP A 5 -4.21 10.52 10.61
C ASP A 5 -3.59 10.39 9.21
N THR A 6 -3.09 11.51 8.69
CA THR A 6 -2.34 11.56 7.44
C THR A 6 -1.13 12.47 7.61
N VAL A 7 0.04 11.98 7.22
CA VAL A 7 1.30 12.72 7.33
C VAL A 7 1.94 12.80 5.96
N PHE A 8 2.21 14.02 5.50
CA PHE A 8 3.04 14.22 4.31
C PHE A 8 4.49 13.91 4.64
N VAL A 9 5.08 12.99 3.89
CA VAL A 9 6.48 12.59 4.02
C VAL A 9 7.22 13.00 2.76
N ARG A 10 8.24 13.85 2.95
CA ARG A 10 9.07 14.37 1.87
C ARG A 10 10.06 13.31 1.38
N PHE A 11 10.21 13.20 0.07
CA PHE A 11 11.29 12.41 -0.51
C PHE A 11 12.64 13.14 -0.42
N PRO A 12 13.76 12.39 -0.36
CA PRO A 12 15.08 12.95 -0.65
C PRO A 12 15.11 13.64 -2.02
N ASP A 13 15.94 14.67 -2.18
CA ASP A 13 15.98 15.47 -3.41
C ASP A 13 16.44 14.65 -4.63
N ASP A 14 17.20 13.57 -4.43
CA ASP A 14 17.67 12.64 -5.46
C ASP A 14 16.69 11.49 -5.75
N PHE A 15 15.53 11.45 -5.06
CA PHE A 15 14.53 10.41 -5.23
C PHE A 15 13.26 10.97 -5.89
N HIS A 16 12.92 10.41 -7.05
CA HIS A 16 11.69 10.76 -7.77
C HIS A 16 10.90 9.50 -8.07
N PHE A 17 9.79 9.33 -7.36
CA PHE A 17 8.95 8.17 -7.59
C PHE A 17 8.01 8.40 -8.77
N ARG A 18 7.94 7.42 -9.69
CA ARG A 18 6.98 7.44 -10.79
C ARG A 18 5.81 6.53 -10.46
N PHE A 19 4.64 7.12 -10.32
CA PHE A 19 3.40 6.39 -10.08
C PHE A 19 2.46 6.54 -11.27
N PHE A 20 2.05 5.41 -11.86
CA PHE A 20 1.13 5.39 -13.00
C PHE A 20 1.55 6.25 -14.22
N GLY A 21 2.86 6.43 -14.38
CA GLY A 21 3.49 7.25 -15.43
C GLY A 21 3.83 8.68 -14.99
N ASN A 22 3.17 9.18 -13.93
CA ASN A 22 3.36 10.53 -13.41
C ASN A 22 4.52 10.57 -12.41
N ILE A 23 5.31 11.64 -12.44
CA ILE A 23 6.44 11.84 -11.51
C ILE A 23 5.89 12.55 -10.26
N HIS A 24 6.18 12.01 -9.09
CA HIS A 24 5.95 12.64 -7.79
C HIS A 24 7.31 12.95 -7.14
N PRO A 25 7.88 14.15 -7.40
CA PRO A 25 9.25 14.45 -7.01
C PRO A 25 9.40 14.89 -5.55
N THR A 26 8.30 15.25 -4.88
CA THR A 26 8.34 15.92 -3.58
C THR A 26 8.09 14.97 -2.40
N GLY A 27 7.26 13.96 -2.57
CA GLY A 27 6.82 13.13 -1.46
C GLY A 27 5.50 12.45 -1.72
N MET A 28 4.95 11.91 -0.64
CA MET A 28 3.67 11.22 -0.60
C MET A 28 3.02 11.41 0.76
N TRP A 29 1.75 11.08 0.86
CA TRP A 29 1.04 11.01 2.12
C TRP A 29 1.04 9.57 2.63
N VAL A 30 1.48 9.41 3.88
CA VAL A 30 1.32 8.17 4.64
C VAL A 30 0.03 8.29 5.42
N ASN A 31 -0.88 7.32 5.28
CA ASN A 31 -2.16 7.30 5.95
C ASN A 31 -2.14 6.23 7.05
N SER A 32 -2.70 6.52 8.23
CA SER A 32 -2.74 5.60 9.39
C SER A 32 -3.29 4.23 9.00
N ASN A 33 -4.33 4.27 8.16
CA ASN A 33 -5.12 3.16 7.66
C ASN A 33 -4.44 2.35 6.54
N GLY A 34 -3.14 2.09 6.62
CA GLY A 34 -2.48 1.06 5.80
C GLY A 34 -2.35 1.40 4.30
N SER A 35 -2.32 2.70 3.96
CA SER A 35 -2.19 3.14 2.56
C SER A 35 -1.25 4.34 2.38
N LEU A 36 -0.74 4.47 1.17
CA LEU A 36 -0.06 5.66 0.69
C LEU A 36 -0.92 6.34 -0.36
N THR A 37 -0.94 7.66 -0.37
CA THR A 37 -1.61 8.44 -1.40
C THR A 37 -0.70 9.53 -1.96
N PHE A 38 -0.93 9.87 -3.21
CA PHE A 38 -0.25 10.97 -3.87
C PHE A 38 -1.20 12.17 -4.00
N ASP A 39 -0.62 13.37 -4.10
CA ASP A 39 -1.30 14.67 -4.21
C ASP A 39 -2.01 15.16 -2.94
N ARG A 40 -2.76 14.30 -2.22
CA ARG A 40 -3.38 14.61 -0.92
C ARG A 40 -3.43 13.39 0.01
N GLY A 41 -3.48 13.65 1.31
CA GLY A 41 -3.72 12.62 2.34
C GLY A 41 -5.16 12.12 2.28
N ASP A 42 -5.37 10.90 2.76
CA ASP A 42 -6.71 10.33 2.92
C ASP A 42 -6.80 9.49 4.20
N ALA A 43 -7.58 9.98 5.16
CA ALA A 43 -7.80 9.36 6.46
C ALA A 43 -8.87 8.25 6.44
N ALA A 44 -9.53 7.97 5.31
CA ALA A 44 -10.63 7.02 5.27
C ALA A 44 -10.25 5.64 5.84
N PHE A 45 -10.97 5.20 6.88
CA PHE A 45 -10.79 3.90 7.54
C PHE A 45 -11.71 2.81 6.97
N SER A 46 -12.86 3.18 6.42
CA SER A 46 -13.82 2.25 5.81
C SER A 46 -13.72 2.30 4.28
N PRO A 47 -12.85 1.49 3.66
CA PRO A 47 -12.60 1.55 2.22
C PRO A 47 -13.84 1.21 1.38
N THR A 48 -14.04 1.96 0.28
CA THR A 48 -15.04 1.63 -0.74
C THR A 48 -14.40 1.59 -2.13
N LEU A 49 -15.02 0.85 -3.07
CA LEU A 49 -14.53 0.79 -4.44
C LEU A 49 -14.50 2.19 -5.07
N ASP A 50 -15.53 3.01 -4.81
CA ASP A 50 -15.61 4.38 -5.31
C ASP A 50 -14.45 5.23 -4.78
N GLN A 51 -14.14 5.16 -3.48
CA GLN A 51 -12.99 5.86 -2.92
C GLN A 51 -11.65 5.32 -3.45
N LEU A 52 -11.57 4.04 -3.82
CA LEU A 52 -10.39 3.46 -4.43
C LEU A 52 -10.17 4.01 -5.85
N VAL A 53 -11.23 4.13 -6.66
CA VAL A 53 -11.12 4.51 -8.07
C VAL A 53 -11.17 6.03 -8.29
N GLU A 54 -11.91 6.78 -7.48
CA GLU A 54 -12.09 8.24 -7.59
C GLU A 54 -11.28 9.04 -6.55
N GLY A 55 -10.68 8.36 -5.58
CA GLY A 55 -9.81 8.97 -4.58
C GLY A 55 -8.48 9.48 -5.16
N PRO A 56 -7.54 9.94 -4.31
CA PRO A 56 -6.19 10.22 -4.78
C PRO A 56 -5.53 8.95 -5.34
N PRO A 57 -4.51 9.07 -6.22
CA PRO A 57 -3.70 7.93 -6.62
C PRO A 57 -3.18 7.21 -5.36
N ARG A 58 -3.41 5.90 -5.26
CA ARG A 58 -3.25 5.14 -4.01
C ARG A 58 -2.42 3.88 -4.19
N ILE A 59 -1.54 3.63 -3.24
CA ILE A 59 -0.97 2.32 -2.94
C ILE A 59 -1.64 1.83 -1.66
N ALA A 60 -2.59 0.90 -1.78
CA ALA A 60 -3.24 0.23 -0.66
C ALA A 60 -2.37 -0.97 -0.25
N ALA A 61 -1.60 -0.83 0.82
CA ALA A 61 -0.76 -1.93 1.29
C ALA A 61 -1.61 -2.95 2.06
N LEU A 62 -2.42 -2.42 2.98
CA LEU A 62 -3.46 -3.11 3.73
C LEU A 62 -4.51 -2.06 4.12
N TRP A 63 -5.16 -1.46 3.13
CA TRP A 63 -6.06 -0.34 3.38
C TRP A 63 -7.33 -0.83 4.08
N THR A 64 -7.43 -0.51 5.36
CA THR A 64 -8.52 -0.85 6.27
C THR A 64 -8.40 0.01 7.53
N ASP A 65 -9.32 -0.18 8.47
CA ASP A 65 -9.37 0.55 9.74
C ASP A 65 -8.30 0.04 10.71
N LEU A 66 -7.16 0.73 10.73
CA LEU A 66 -5.98 0.41 11.54
C LEU A 66 -5.79 1.47 12.63
N LEU A 67 -5.30 1.03 13.79
CA LEU A 67 -5.09 1.92 14.94
C LEU A 67 -3.60 2.00 15.31
N PRO A 68 -2.79 2.89 14.69
CA PRO A 68 -1.39 3.08 15.07
C PRO A 68 -1.15 3.29 16.57
N PRO A 69 -1.96 4.07 17.31
CA PRO A 69 -1.81 4.20 18.77
C PRO A 69 -1.98 2.89 19.57
N GLY A 70 -2.60 1.86 18.98
CA GLY A 70 -2.77 0.54 19.58
C GLY A 70 -1.54 -0.38 19.42
N SER A 71 -0.49 0.08 18.73
CA SER A 71 0.75 -0.67 18.53
C SER A 71 1.53 -0.82 19.85
N PRO A 72 2.33 -1.89 20.02
CA PRO A 72 3.25 -2.00 21.15
C PRO A 72 4.30 -0.87 21.13
N PRO A 73 5.05 -0.61 22.22
CA PRO A 73 6.03 0.50 22.29
C PRO A 73 7.12 0.50 21.21
N SER A 74 7.40 -0.63 20.57
CA SER A 74 8.35 -0.75 19.45
C SER A 74 7.70 -0.89 18.08
N GLY A 75 6.36 -0.84 18.00
CA GLY A 75 5.59 -0.85 16.76
C GLY A 75 5.09 0.55 16.39
N GLY A 76 4.34 0.62 15.29
CA GLY A 76 3.77 1.85 14.77
C GLY A 76 3.97 2.02 13.27
N VAL A 77 3.86 3.26 12.80
CA VAL A 77 4.05 3.62 11.39
C VAL A 77 5.38 4.33 11.21
N PHE A 78 6.25 3.78 10.36
CA PHE A 78 7.59 4.26 10.10
C PHE A 78 7.77 4.55 8.61
N ALA A 79 8.44 5.64 8.27
CA ALA A 79 8.73 6.01 6.89
C ALA A 79 10.16 6.52 6.78
N GLY A 80 10.90 6.09 5.77
CA GLY A 80 12.28 6.51 5.59
C GLY A 80 12.92 6.02 4.29
N SER A 81 13.93 6.75 3.85
CA SER A 81 14.77 6.37 2.72
C SER A 81 16.06 5.69 3.17
N PHE A 82 16.60 4.82 2.32
CA PHE A 82 17.90 4.21 2.52
C PHE A 82 18.57 3.95 1.16
N VAL A 83 19.90 3.82 1.17
CA VAL A 83 20.67 3.44 -0.01
C VAL A 83 20.75 1.92 -0.06
N ASP A 84 20.26 1.33 -1.13
CA ASP A 84 20.42 -0.11 -1.37
C ASP A 84 21.88 -0.39 -1.75
N PRO A 85 22.62 -1.19 -0.96
CA PRO A 85 24.05 -1.41 -1.20
C PRO A 85 24.31 -2.26 -2.45
N VAL A 86 23.34 -3.03 -2.93
CA VAL A 86 23.48 -3.89 -4.10
C VAL A 86 23.13 -3.10 -5.37
N LEU A 87 22.04 -2.34 -5.33
CA LEU A 87 21.58 -1.56 -6.48
C LEU A 87 22.26 -0.18 -6.57
N ASN A 88 22.95 0.25 -5.51
CA ASN A 88 23.56 1.58 -5.36
C ASN A 88 22.58 2.71 -5.70
N CYS A 89 21.36 2.61 -5.16
CA CYS A 89 20.28 3.57 -5.42
C CYS A 89 19.46 3.85 -4.15
N THR A 90 18.90 5.05 -4.06
CA THR A 90 17.97 5.43 -3.00
C THR A 90 16.63 4.70 -3.19
N ARG A 91 16.16 4.04 -2.14
CA ARG A 91 14.83 3.41 -2.04
C ARG A 91 14.07 4.04 -0.87
N PHE A 92 12.75 3.94 -0.89
CA PHE A 92 11.90 4.49 0.17
C PHE A 92 10.98 3.42 0.76
N ALA A 93 11.05 3.21 2.07
CA ALA A 93 10.19 2.27 2.78
C ALA A 93 9.14 3.00 3.63
N VAL A 94 7.93 2.45 3.66
CA VAL A 94 6.93 2.74 4.68
C VAL A 94 6.45 1.45 5.28
N THR A 95 6.48 1.36 6.60
CA THR A 95 6.11 0.15 7.34
C THR A 95 5.04 0.50 8.37
N TRP A 96 3.95 -0.24 8.34
CA TRP A 96 3.04 -0.39 9.47
C TRP A 96 3.51 -1.64 10.22
N ASP A 97 4.20 -1.48 11.35
CA ASP A 97 4.72 -2.58 12.16
C ASP A 97 3.83 -2.84 13.37
N ARG A 98 3.25 -4.05 13.42
CA ARG A 98 2.34 -4.50 14.49
C ARG A 98 1.29 -3.45 14.80
N VAL A 99 0.67 -2.91 13.75
CA VAL A 99 -0.46 -2.01 13.87
C VAL A 99 -1.73 -2.86 13.92
N PRO A 100 -2.53 -2.79 15.01
CA PRO A 100 -3.74 -3.60 15.11
C PRO A 100 -4.87 -3.03 14.24
N LEU A 101 -5.82 -3.90 13.88
CA LEU A 101 -7.15 -3.44 13.45
C LEU A 101 -7.81 -2.69 14.61
N PHE A 102 -8.59 -1.65 14.30
CA PHE A 102 -9.21 -0.80 15.30
C PHE A 102 -10.04 -1.60 16.32
N PHE A 103 -9.85 -1.31 17.61
CA PHE A 103 -10.45 -2.03 18.74
C PHE A 103 -10.20 -3.55 18.79
N THR A 104 -9.10 -4.03 18.21
CA THR A 104 -8.68 -5.44 18.32
C THR A 104 -7.24 -5.58 18.79
N GLU A 105 -6.82 -6.81 19.08
CA GLU A 105 -5.40 -7.20 19.21
C GLU A 105 -4.89 -7.90 17.93
N ALA A 106 -5.55 -7.67 16.81
CA ALA A 106 -5.23 -8.29 15.52
C ALA A 106 -4.12 -7.49 14.82
N TYR A 107 -2.87 -7.74 15.22
CA TYR A 107 -1.69 -7.01 14.75
C TYR A 107 -1.27 -7.38 13.32
N ASN A 108 -0.96 -6.35 12.52
CA ASN A 108 -0.49 -6.50 11.15
C ASN A 108 0.87 -5.82 10.96
N THR A 109 1.79 -6.52 10.28
CA THR A 109 3.07 -5.95 9.83
C THR A 109 3.17 -6.01 8.31
N VAL A 110 3.16 -4.83 7.69
CA VAL A 110 3.16 -4.65 6.24
C VAL A 110 4.11 -3.51 5.86
N GLN A 111 4.87 -3.70 4.80
CA GLN A 111 5.80 -2.71 4.27
C GLN A 111 5.55 -2.44 2.78
N VAL A 112 5.57 -1.17 2.41
CA VAL A 112 5.67 -0.72 1.03
C VAL A 112 7.12 -0.30 0.77
N LEU A 113 7.69 -0.79 -0.32
CA LEU A 113 9.00 -0.36 -0.79
C LEU A 113 8.88 0.24 -2.19
N LEU A 114 9.21 1.52 -2.28
CA LEU A 114 9.22 2.30 -3.52
C LEU A 114 10.63 2.32 -4.08
N ASN A 115 10.75 1.89 -5.33
CA ASN A 115 12.02 1.81 -6.04
C ASN A 115 12.13 2.96 -7.06
N PRO A 116 13.36 3.43 -7.36
CA PRO A 116 13.57 4.56 -8.28
C PRO A 116 13.19 4.21 -9.73
N ASP A 117 13.09 2.93 -10.09
CA ASP A 117 12.58 2.47 -11.37
C ASP A 117 11.04 2.49 -11.47
N GLY A 118 10.35 2.91 -10.41
CA GLY A 118 8.88 2.95 -10.32
C GLY A 118 8.24 1.62 -9.95
N THR A 119 9.02 0.57 -9.68
CA THR A 119 8.47 -0.67 -9.11
C THR A 119 8.09 -0.47 -7.63
N ILE A 120 7.07 -1.19 -7.21
CA ILE A 120 6.55 -1.17 -5.84
C ILE A 120 6.56 -2.61 -5.33
N GLN A 121 7.06 -2.81 -4.12
CA GLN A 121 6.92 -4.08 -3.41
C GLN A 121 5.98 -3.88 -2.24
N LEU A 122 4.95 -4.72 -2.13
CA LEU A 122 4.14 -4.87 -0.93
C LEU A 122 4.63 -6.13 -0.22
N CYS A 123 5.25 -5.98 0.94
CA CYS A 123 5.77 -7.08 1.74
C CYS A 123 4.87 -7.28 2.96
N PHE A 124 4.39 -8.50 3.16
CA PHE A 124 3.45 -8.85 4.22
C PHE A 124 4.18 -9.74 5.23
N PHE A 125 4.72 -9.16 6.30
CA PHE A 125 5.52 -9.94 7.27
C PHE A 125 4.65 -10.74 8.23
N GLY A 126 3.39 -10.34 8.42
CA GLY A 126 2.41 -11.09 9.17
C GLY A 126 1.09 -10.33 9.19
N LEU A 127 0.01 -11.00 8.81
CA LEU A 127 -1.34 -10.45 8.85
C LEU A 127 -2.18 -11.23 9.86
N ALA A 128 -2.92 -10.51 10.67
CA ALA A 128 -3.94 -11.12 11.51
C ALA A 128 -5.19 -11.45 10.68
N PRO A 129 -6.06 -12.36 11.14
CA PRO A 129 -7.36 -12.56 10.53
C PRO A 129 -8.15 -11.25 10.46
N VAL A 130 -8.66 -10.91 9.28
CA VAL A 130 -9.31 -9.60 9.04
C VAL A 130 -10.73 -9.51 9.61
N GLY A 131 -11.39 -10.64 9.90
CA GLY A 131 -12.75 -10.65 10.45
C GLY A 131 -13.76 -9.93 9.55
N ASP A 132 -14.54 -9.02 10.13
CA ASP A 132 -15.54 -8.22 9.41
C ASP A 132 -14.94 -6.98 8.70
N PHE A 133 -13.63 -6.75 8.85
CA PHE A 133 -12.98 -5.60 8.23
C PHE A 133 -12.90 -5.79 6.72
N ARG A 134 -13.25 -4.72 5.99
CA ARG A 134 -13.00 -4.66 4.56
C ARG A 134 -11.56 -4.21 4.33
N VAL A 135 -10.82 -4.96 3.52
CA VAL A 135 -9.41 -4.67 3.23
C VAL A 135 -9.20 -4.53 1.73
N PHE A 136 -8.55 -3.46 1.30
CA PHE A 136 -8.02 -3.35 -0.06
C PHE A 136 -6.51 -3.44 -0.10
N ILE A 137 -6.02 -4.12 -1.14
CA ILE A 137 -4.61 -4.30 -1.41
C ILE A 137 -4.35 -3.96 -2.89
N GLY A 138 -3.24 -3.32 -3.19
CA GLY A 138 -2.76 -3.03 -4.53
C GLY A 138 -2.72 -1.55 -4.88
N VAL A 139 -2.90 -1.22 -6.15
CA VAL A 139 -2.66 0.13 -6.67
C VAL A 139 -3.82 0.65 -7.50
N ALA A 140 -4.14 1.94 -7.34
CA ALA A 140 -5.21 2.62 -8.06
C ALA A 140 -4.77 4.01 -8.53
N ARG A 141 -5.26 4.41 -9.72
CA ARG A 141 -4.91 5.67 -10.38
C ARG A 141 -5.61 6.88 -9.80
N GLY A 142 -6.80 6.71 -9.22
CA GLY A 142 -7.61 7.84 -8.76
C GLY A 142 -8.25 8.65 -9.88
N ASP A 143 -8.41 8.08 -11.08
CA ASP A 143 -8.95 8.75 -12.28
C ASP A 143 -10.33 8.21 -12.70
N GLY A 144 -11.01 7.51 -11.80
CA GLY A 144 -12.30 6.83 -12.05
C GLY A 144 -12.15 5.49 -12.76
N SER A 145 -10.94 5.08 -13.13
CA SER A 145 -10.71 3.81 -13.82
C SER A 145 -10.71 2.62 -12.85
N VAL A 146 -11.53 1.62 -13.16
CA VAL A 146 -11.48 0.29 -12.53
C VAL A 146 -10.28 -0.55 -13.01
N LEU A 147 -9.47 -0.04 -13.94
CA LEU A 147 -8.31 -0.76 -14.46
C LEU A 147 -7.15 -0.84 -13.44
N GLY A 148 -7.27 -0.27 -12.23
CA GLY A 148 -6.27 -0.48 -11.18
C GLY A 148 -5.96 -1.97 -10.91
N ASN A 149 -4.74 -2.24 -10.45
CA ASN A 149 -4.36 -3.58 -10.02
C ASN A 149 -4.56 -3.67 -8.50
N ALA A 150 -5.82 -3.77 -8.11
CA ALA A 150 -6.24 -3.80 -6.71
C ALA A 150 -7.25 -4.94 -6.46
N PHE A 151 -7.30 -5.37 -5.20
CA PHE A 151 -8.01 -6.55 -4.74
C PHE A 151 -8.72 -6.26 -3.42
N LEU A 152 -9.91 -6.83 -3.28
CA LEU A 152 -10.57 -7.02 -1.99
C LEU A 152 -9.97 -8.26 -1.31
N TYR A 153 -9.48 -8.09 -0.08
CA TYR A 153 -8.93 -9.15 0.74
C TYR A 153 -9.85 -9.47 1.91
N ASP A 154 -10.18 -10.74 2.09
CA ASP A 154 -11.10 -11.27 3.10
C ASP A 154 -10.40 -12.17 4.15
N GLY A 155 -9.06 -12.15 4.19
CA GLY A 155 -8.28 -12.73 5.29
C GLY A 155 -8.05 -14.24 5.21
N GLY A 156 -8.20 -14.85 4.04
CA GLY A 156 -7.85 -16.27 3.85
C GLY A 156 -8.31 -16.88 2.52
N ASP A 157 -9.25 -16.26 1.80
CA ASP A 157 -9.54 -16.65 0.42
C ASP A 157 -8.66 -15.87 -0.56
N ASN A 158 -8.57 -16.35 -1.80
CA ASN A 158 -7.85 -15.65 -2.86
C ASN A 158 -8.43 -14.23 -3.03
N PRO A 159 -7.61 -13.16 -2.91
CA PRO A 159 -8.11 -11.79 -2.99
C PRO A 159 -8.91 -11.57 -4.27
N ARG A 160 -10.12 -11.00 -4.12
CA ARG A 160 -11.04 -10.77 -5.22
C ARG A 160 -10.60 -9.54 -6.00
N ARG A 161 -10.14 -9.77 -7.23
CA ARG A 161 -9.72 -8.70 -8.14
C ARG A 161 -10.88 -7.74 -8.46
N LEU A 162 -10.59 -6.44 -8.45
CA LEU A 162 -11.55 -5.38 -8.76
C LEU A 162 -11.45 -4.87 -10.22
N GLY A 163 -10.41 -5.30 -10.95
CA GLY A 163 -10.14 -4.96 -12.35
C GLY A 163 -10.22 -6.15 -13.32
N ASN A 164 -9.34 -6.18 -14.33
CA ASN A 164 -9.39 -7.18 -15.43
C ASN A 164 -9.25 -8.64 -14.92
N PRO A 165 -10.29 -9.49 -15.02
CA PRO A 165 -10.31 -10.83 -14.42
C PRO A 165 -9.30 -11.81 -15.03
N ARG A 166 -8.64 -11.45 -16.15
CA ARG A 166 -7.63 -12.30 -16.80
C ARG A 166 -6.22 -12.16 -16.22
N GLN A 167 -6.02 -11.23 -15.30
CA GLN A 167 -4.72 -11.02 -14.64
C GLN A 167 -4.62 -11.86 -13.35
N PRO A 168 -3.40 -12.33 -13.00
CA PRO A 168 -3.20 -13.22 -11.84
C PRO A 168 -3.69 -12.58 -10.55
N THR A 169 -4.29 -13.35 -9.65
CA THR A 169 -4.62 -12.92 -8.28
C THR A 169 -3.50 -13.33 -7.32
N PRO A 170 -3.30 -12.61 -6.20
CA PRO A 170 -2.41 -13.07 -5.15
C PRO A 170 -2.90 -14.38 -4.52
N HIS A 171 -2.05 -14.99 -3.70
CA HIS A 171 -2.43 -16.09 -2.81
C HIS A 171 -3.41 -15.63 -1.73
N GLY A 172 -4.20 -16.58 -1.20
CA GLY A 172 -5.21 -16.31 -0.16
C GLY A 172 -4.63 -16.05 1.23
N ASP A 173 -3.48 -16.64 1.56
CA ASP A 173 -2.68 -16.20 2.71
C ASP A 173 -1.52 -15.36 2.19
N LEU A 174 -1.50 -14.09 2.59
CA LEU A 174 -0.42 -13.16 2.24
C LEU A 174 0.68 -13.12 3.29
N SER A 175 0.53 -13.76 4.45
CA SER A 175 1.56 -13.72 5.49
C SER A 175 2.84 -14.41 5.01
N GLY A 176 3.95 -13.67 4.99
CA GLY A 176 5.23 -14.11 4.45
C GLY A 176 5.42 -13.84 2.95
N GLU A 177 4.40 -13.31 2.27
CA GLU A 177 4.42 -13.07 0.83
C GLU A 177 4.88 -11.67 0.45
N MET A 178 5.24 -11.52 -0.82
CA MET A 178 5.55 -10.25 -1.46
C MET A 178 4.82 -10.11 -2.79
N LEU A 179 4.21 -8.94 -3.03
CA LEU A 179 3.63 -8.59 -4.32
C LEU A 179 4.47 -7.50 -4.99
N LEU A 180 5.04 -7.84 -6.14
CA LEU A 180 5.78 -6.90 -6.98
C LEU A 180 4.85 -6.27 -8.01
N TYR A 181 4.72 -4.94 -7.98
CA TYR A 181 4.03 -4.16 -8.99
C TYR A 181 5.05 -3.50 -9.91
N ARG A 182 4.99 -3.82 -11.19
CA ARG A 182 5.79 -3.21 -12.25
C ARG A 182 4.91 -2.45 -13.23
N PHE A 183 5.17 -1.16 -13.41
CA PHE A 183 4.41 -0.35 -14.36
C PHE A 183 4.69 -0.80 -15.80
N GLU A 184 3.64 -1.01 -16.59
CA GLU A 184 3.73 -1.35 -18.01
C GLU A 184 3.18 -0.18 -18.84
N PRO A 185 4.06 0.66 -19.44
CA PRO A 185 3.63 1.86 -20.16
C PRO A 185 2.63 1.57 -21.28
N ALA A 186 2.80 0.46 -22.00
CA ALA A 186 1.89 0.04 -23.06
C ALA A 186 0.45 -0.24 -22.58
N ARG A 187 0.28 -0.54 -21.29
CA ARG A 187 -1.03 -0.76 -20.65
C ARG A 187 -1.51 0.43 -19.84
N GLY A 188 -0.66 1.41 -19.58
CA GLY A 188 -0.93 2.51 -18.65
C GLY A 188 -1.22 2.03 -17.22
N ASN A 189 -0.74 0.84 -16.84
CA ASN A 189 -1.12 0.18 -15.60
C ASN A 189 0.00 -0.71 -15.05
N TYR A 190 -0.09 -1.10 -13.78
CA TYR A 190 0.83 -2.03 -13.13
C TYR A 190 0.47 -3.48 -13.41
N LEU A 191 1.48 -4.29 -13.76
CA LEU A 191 1.44 -5.74 -13.65
C LEU A 191 1.81 -6.13 -12.20
N MET A 192 0.99 -6.98 -11.57
CA MET A 192 1.27 -7.59 -10.28
C MET A 192 1.87 -8.98 -10.50
N ILE A 193 2.97 -9.26 -9.81
CA ILE A 193 3.70 -10.53 -9.83
C ILE A 193 3.82 -10.99 -8.37
N PRO A 194 3.14 -12.09 -7.97
CA PRO A 194 3.33 -12.67 -6.63
C PRO A 194 4.67 -13.41 -6.54
N SER A 195 5.24 -13.47 -5.32
CA SER A 195 6.37 -14.36 -5.00
C SER A 195 6.01 -15.84 -5.02
#